data_AF-A0A355S0P5-F1
#
_entry.id   AF-A0A355S0P5-F1
#
_cell.length_a   1.000
_cell.length_b   1.000
_cell.length_c   1.000
_cell.angle_alpha   90.00
_cell.angle_beta   90.00
_cell.angle_gamma   90.00
#
_symmetry.space_group_name_H-M   'P 1'
#
loop_
_entity.id
_entity.type
_entity.pdbx_description
1 polymer ?
#
loop_
_entity_poly.entity_id
_entity_poly.type
_entity_poly.pdbx_seq_one_letter_code
_entity_poly.pdbx_strand_id
1 'polypeptide(L)'
;GMKALDSLELLDGDDISPQSSMYAKYFIDEINRLPQGKVLNRSDIIERINEDVELDKRFKMEPIWIVLILSALVYSGDITLAAGGKKFDATMLKELASENSLNLIEFNHIDRPKDIPIGALKKLFGMLKLAPGMIVNANTRESAVSSMLVRIDENIDRALKALNFLNGDISVWGKPSIESYVVENYKDEIREFKDFLDSIKIYNNTAKLKNFRYSEDEIEKYGSALKFMDEVDKIRDLKSKIEANTSYLSSAEIILKDENWKAKVNASKIELEKALTNIDAIDDEFIRRFNIELSGLKNDYKKMYMELHK
;
A
#
# COMPACT_ATOMS: atom_id res chain seq x y z
N GLY A 1 24.84 3.20 -23.07
CA GLY A 1 23.87 3.52 -22.00
C GLY A 1 24.50 4.46 -21.00
N MET A 2 25.04 3.93 -19.91
CA MET A 2 25.58 4.71 -18.79
C MET A 2 26.60 5.79 -19.18
N LYS A 3 27.62 5.46 -19.98
CA LYS A 3 28.60 6.45 -20.49
C LYS A 3 27.97 7.61 -21.28
N ALA A 4 26.86 7.36 -21.98
CA ALA A 4 26.16 8.41 -22.73
C ALA A 4 25.36 9.33 -21.79
N LEU A 5 24.76 8.76 -20.75
CA LEU A 5 24.08 9.54 -19.70
C LEU A 5 25.09 10.39 -18.90
N ASP A 6 26.24 9.80 -18.56
CA ASP A 6 27.34 10.46 -17.87
C ASP A 6 27.93 11.62 -18.68
N SER A 7 28.20 11.43 -19.98
CA SER A 7 28.68 12.50 -20.87
C SER A 7 27.69 13.68 -21.02
N LEU A 8 26.41 13.46 -20.73
CA LEU A 8 25.37 14.48 -20.72
C LEU A 8 25.07 14.99 -19.30
N GLU A 9 25.86 14.60 -18.31
CA GLU A 9 25.72 14.97 -16.89
C GLU A 9 24.33 14.59 -16.31
N LEU A 10 23.74 13.48 -16.78
CA LEU A 10 22.40 13.02 -16.38
C LEU A 10 22.43 12.05 -15.19
N LEU A 11 23.59 11.80 -14.59
CA LEU A 11 23.80 10.88 -13.49
C LEU A 11 24.33 11.60 -12.24
N ASP A 12 23.93 11.11 -11.07
CA ASP A 12 24.59 11.37 -9.78
C ASP A 12 25.03 10.01 -9.21
N GLY A 13 26.33 9.70 -9.34
CA GLY A 13 26.82 8.34 -9.13
C GLY A 13 26.21 7.36 -10.13
N ASP A 14 25.49 6.35 -9.62
CA ASP A 14 24.79 5.35 -10.43
C ASP A 14 23.31 5.70 -10.70
N ASP A 15 22.78 6.75 -10.06
CA ASP A 15 21.37 7.14 -10.14
C ASP A 15 21.14 8.20 -11.24
N ILE A 16 20.02 8.09 -11.96
CA ILE A 16 19.64 9.08 -12.98
C ILE A 16 19.12 10.34 -12.27
N SER A 17 19.87 11.43 -12.40
CA SER A 17 19.61 12.72 -11.76
C SER A 17 19.83 13.86 -12.77
N PRO A 18 18.87 14.11 -13.68
CA PRO A 18 19.08 15.00 -14.82
C PRO A 18 19.05 16.49 -14.46
N GLN A 19 18.60 16.89 -13.27
CA GLN A 19 18.33 18.29 -12.93
C GLN A 19 19.61 19.14 -12.81
N SER A 20 20.75 18.51 -12.53
CA SER A 20 22.06 19.15 -12.50
C SER A 20 22.66 19.35 -13.90
N SER A 21 22.27 18.54 -14.88
CA SER A 21 22.73 18.62 -16.27
C SER A 21 22.40 19.96 -16.90
N MET A 22 23.39 20.61 -17.52
CA MET A 22 23.14 21.81 -18.31
C MET A 22 22.17 21.57 -19.48
N TYR A 23 22.14 20.35 -20.02
CA TYR A 23 21.27 19.99 -21.14
C TYR A 23 19.83 19.80 -20.69
N ALA A 24 19.60 19.04 -19.63
CA ALA A 24 18.25 18.78 -19.15
C ALA A 24 17.62 20.03 -18.51
N LYS A 25 18.42 20.81 -17.78
CA LYS A 25 17.97 22.07 -17.16
C LYS A 25 17.43 23.07 -18.18
N TYR A 26 18.02 23.13 -19.38
CA TYR A 26 17.49 23.98 -20.45
C TYR A 26 16.03 23.64 -20.79
N PHE A 27 15.70 22.35 -20.97
CA PHE A 27 14.33 21.93 -21.28
C PHE A 27 13.37 22.15 -20.11
N ILE A 28 13.83 21.94 -18.88
CA ILE A 28 13.07 22.27 -17.66
C ILE A 28 12.74 23.77 -17.62
N ASP A 29 13.73 24.62 -17.87
CA ASP A 29 13.54 26.07 -17.84
C ASP A 29 12.59 26.54 -18.95
N GLU A 30 12.72 26.01 -20.16
CA GLU A 30 11.86 26.36 -21.30
C GLU A 30 10.39 25.96 -21.04
N ILE A 31 10.13 24.73 -20.59
CA ILE A 31 8.75 24.32 -20.29
C ILE A 31 8.16 25.11 -19.11
N ASN A 32 8.97 25.50 -18.12
CA ASN A 32 8.54 26.27 -16.95
C ASN A 32 8.26 27.75 -17.26
N ARG A 33 8.82 28.29 -18.34
CA ARG A 33 8.51 29.65 -18.81
C ARG A 33 7.15 29.77 -19.51
N LEU A 34 6.61 28.65 -20.01
CA LEU A 34 5.33 28.68 -20.73
C LEU A 34 4.14 28.99 -19.80
N PRO A 35 3.02 29.51 -20.33
CA PRO A 35 1.76 29.56 -19.58
C PRO A 35 1.26 28.14 -19.22
N GLN A 36 0.44 28.03 -18.18
CA GLN A 36 -0.19 26.75 -17.81
C GLN A 36 -1.02 26.20 -18.99
N GLY A 37 -0.91 24.89 -19.25
CA GLY A 37 -1.61 24.21 -20.35
C GLY A 37 -0.96 24.41 -21.73
N LYS A 38 0.20 25.06 -21.82
CA LYS A 38 1.03 25.11 -23.03
C LYS A 38 2.13 24.05 -22.98
N VAL A 39 2.42 23.49 -24.14
CA VAL A 39 3.42 22.44 -24.37
C VAL A 39 4.57 22.97 -25.23
N LEU A 40 5.73 22.34 -25.15
CA LEU A 40 6.87 22.63 -26.01
C LEU A 40 6.90 21.60 -27.14
N ASN A 41 6.60 22.03 -28.37
CA ASN A 41 6.49 21.15 -29.53
C ASN A 41 7.87 20.76 -30.05
N ARG A 42 7.96 19.67 -30.82
CA ARG A 42 9.19 19.29 -31.52
C ARG A 42 9.71 20.42 -32.40
N SER A 43 8.84 21.15 -33.09
CA SER A 43 9.21 22.32 -33.89
C SER A 43 9.82 23.46 -33.07
N ASP A 44 9.58 23.50 -31.77
CA ASP A 44 10.16 24.49 -30.86
C ASP A 44 11.58 24.08 -30.42
N ILE A 45 11.90 22.78 -30.49
CA ILE A 45 13.17 22.20 -30.04
C ILE A 45 14.12 21.87 -31.21
N ILE A 46 13.59 21.25 -32.26
CA ILE A 46 14.33 20.74 -33.42
C ILE A 46 14.09 21.68 -34.60
N GLU A 47 15.16 21.95 -35.35
CA GLU A 47 15.10 22.63 -36.63
C GLU A 47 15.68 21.76 -37.74
N ARG A 48 15.09 21.86 -38.93
CA ARG A 48 15.60 21.23 -40.13
C ARG A 48 16.56 22.19 -40.83
N ILE A 49 17.82 21.79 -40.95
CA ILE A 49 18.86 22.60 -41.59
C ILE A 49 18.84 22.39 -43.11
N ASN A 50 18.63 21.16 -43.56
CA ASN A 50 18.45 20.78 -44.97
C ASN A 50 17.61 19.47 -45.05
N GLU A 51 17.49 18.87 -46.25
CA GLU A 51 16.66 17.68 -46.47
C GLU A 51 17.05 16.47 -45.59
N ASP A 52 18.33 16.33 -45.24
CA ASP A 52 18.87 15.15 -44.55
C ASP A 52 19.29 15.43 -43.10
N VAL A 53 19.36 16.71 -42.69
CA VAL A 53 19.95 17.12 -41.41
C VAL A 53 18.93 17.89 -40.57
N GLU A 54 18.62 17.32 -39.41
CA GLU A 54 17.88 17.96 -38.33
C GLU A 54 18.74 18.04 -37.08
N LEU A 55 18.69 19.18 -36.40
CA LEU A 55 19.43 19.42 -35.17
C LEU A 55 18.55 20.14 -34.16
N ASP A 56 18.86 19.97 -32.88
CA ASP A 56 18.27 20.81 -31.86
C ASP A 56 18.77 22.26 -32.00
N LYS A 57 17.87 23.21 -31.75
CA LYS A 57 18.12 24.63 -31.96
C LYS A 57 19.18 25.20 -31.01
N ARG A 58 19.33 24.62 -29.81
CA ARG A 58 20.14 25.16 -28.72
C ARG A 58 21.56 24.61 -28.70
N PHE A 59 21.72 23.30 -28.70
CA PHE A 59 22.99 22.59 -28.53
C PHE A 59 23.55 22.04 -29.85
N LYS A 60 22.78 22.13 -30.94
CA LYS A 60 23.13 21.62 -32.27
C LYS A 60 23.42 20.12 -32.28
N MET A 61 22.67 19.35 -31.50
CA MET A 61 22.72 17.89 -31.41
C MET A 61 21.67 17.22 -32.28
N GLU A 62 21.96 16.02 -32.74
CA GLU A 62 20.98 15.19 -33.45
C GLU A 62 19.78 14.84 -32.54
N PRO A 63 18.57 14.66 -33.11
CA PRO A 63 17.35 14.40 -32.34
C PRO A 63 17.44 13.22 -31.37
N ILE A 64 18.23 12.18 -31.69
CA ILE A 64 18.38 11.01 -30.82
C ILE A 64 19.00 11.36 -29.46
N TRP A 65 19.91 12.33 -29.41
CA TRP A 65 20.51 12.79 -28.15
C TRP A 65 19.51 13.59 -27.32
N ILE A 66 18.67 14.37 -27.99
CA ILE A 66 17.58 15.10 -27.35
C ILE A 66 16.59 14.12 -26.73
N VAL A 67 16.18 13.09 -27.48
CA VAL A 67 15.30 12.03 -26.96
C VAL A 67 15.88 11.36 -25.72
N LEU A 68 17.20 11.12 -25.66
CA LEU A 68 17.84 10.55 -24.48
C LEU A 68 17.71 11.48 -23.26
N ILE A 69 17.97 12.77 -23.42
CA ILE A 69 17.81 13.78 -22.37
C ILE A 69 16.34 13.85 -21.91
N LEU A 70 15.40 13.92 -22.85
CA LEU A 70 13.97 13.96 -22.55
C LEU A 70 13.51 12.68 -21.84
N SER A 71 14.03 11.52 -22.20
CA SER A 71 13.72 10.25 -21.53
C SER A 71 14.22 10.22 -20.09
N ALA A 72 15.39 10.81 -19.81
CA ALA A 72 15.87 10.99 -18.44
C ALA A 72 14.96 11.95 -17.64
N LEU A 73 14.47 13.03 -18.27
CA LEU A 73 13.51 13.94 -17.64
C LEU A 73 12.13 13.31 -17.41
N VAL A 74 11.69 12.38 -18.27
CA VAL A 74 10.48 11.57 -18.03
C VAL A 74 10.72 10.63 -16.85
N TYR A 75 11.91 10.02 -16.76
CA TYR A 75 12.30 9.16 -15.63
C TYR A 75 12.23 9.89 -14.29
N SER A 76 12.80 11.10 -14.21
CA SER A 76 12.74 11.95 -13.03
C SER A 76 11.39 12.63 -12.82
N GLY A 77 10.44 12.46 -13.75
CA GLY A 77 9.11 13.06 -13.75
C GLY A 77 9.12 14.59 -13.78
N ASP A 78 10.14 15.18 -14.39
CA ASP A 78 10.23 16.61 -14.65
C ASP A 78 9.36 17.02 -15.85
N ILE A 79 9.14 16.10 -16.79
CA ILE A 79 8.28 16.29 -17.97
C ILE A 79 7.44 15.04 -18.27
N THR A 80 6.52 15.20 -19.21
CA THR A 80 5.89 14.10 -19.96
C THR A 80 6.24 14.23 -21.43
N LEU A 81 6.38 13.10 -22.14
CA LEU A 81 6.76 13.06 -23.55
C LEU A 81 5.64 12.46 -24.39
N ALA A 82 5.15 13.18 -25.39
CA ALA A 82 4.19 12.64 -26.35
C ALA A 82 4.92 12.18 -27.62
N ALA A 83 4.90 10.87 -27.91
CA ALA A 83 5.57 10.27 -29.06
C ALA A 83 4.83 9.00 -29.52
N GLY A 84 4.88 8.66 -30.81
CA GLY A 84 4.25 7.43 -31.33
C GLY A 84 2.74 7.29 -31.03
N GLY A 85 2.02 8.41 -30.88
CA GLY A 85 0.59 8.43 -30.52
C GLY A 85 0.29 8.16 -29.05
N LYS A 86 1.30 8.09 -28.18
CA LYS A 86 1.18 7.89 -26.73
C LYS A 86 1.80 9.05 -25.95
N LYS A 87 1.42 9.18 -24.68
CA LYS A 87 2.03 10.10 -23.72
C LYS A 87 2.73 9.29 -22.63
N PHE A 88 4.04 9.45 -22.51
CA PHE A 88 4.88 8.76 -21.54
C PHE A 88 5.14 9.64 -20.32
N ASP A 89 5.09 9.01 -19.14
CA ASP A 89 5.41 9.62 -17.85
C ASP A 89 6.29 8.66 -17.01
N ALA A 90 6.66 9.07 -15.79
CA ALA A 90 7.53 8.32 -14.89
C ALA A 90 7.00 6.92 -14.48
N THR A 91 5.73 6.60 -14.75
CA THR A 91 5.15 5.27 -14.49
C THR A 91 5.24 4.34 -15.69
N MET A 92 5.44 4.86 -16.90
CA MET A 92 5.46 4.11 -18.16
C MET A 92 6.87 3.81 -18.67
N LEU A 93 7.88 3.79 -17.78
CA LEU A 93 9.30 3.70 -18.17
C LEU A 93 9.65 2.44 -18.96
N LYS A 94 9.02 1.31 -18.62
CA LYS A 94 9.22 0.06 -19.34
C LYS A 94 8.70 0.15 -20.79
N GLU A 95 7.57 0.83 -20.97
CA GLU A 95 6.99 1.07 -22.30
C GLU A 95 7.83 2.07 -23.09
N LEU A 96 8.24 3.17 -22.47
CA LEU A 96 9.12 4.16 -23.07
C LEU A 96 10.43 3.54 -23.56
N ALA A 97 11.05 2.68 -22.74
CA ALA A 97 12.28 1.99 -23.10
C ALA A 97 12.11 0.94 -24.21
N SER A 98 10.88 0.50 -24.47
CA SER A 98 10.56 -0.50 -25.51
C SER A 98 9.98 0.13 -26.78
N GLU A 99 9.79 1.45 -26.81
CA GLU A 99 9.22 2.17 -27.95
C GLU A 99 10.23 2.26 -29.12
N ASN A 100 9.72 2.36 -30.34
CA ASN A 100 10.56 2.49 -31.52
C ASN A 100 11.34 3.81 -31.50
N SER A 101 12.66 3.75 -31.71
CA SER A 101 13.52 4.94 -31.69
C SER A 101 13.12 5.99 -32.73
N LEU A 102 12.61 5.60 -33.90
CA LEU A 102 12.10 6.54 -34.91
C LEU A 102 10.85 7.27 -34.41
N ASN A 103 9.94 6.58 -33.71
CA ASN A 103 8.77 7.22 -33.10
C ASN A 103 9.16 8.22 -32.03
N LEU A 104 10.23 7.92 -31.26
CA LEU A 104 10.74 8.82 -30.24
C LEU A 104 11.46 10.02 -30.83
N ILE A 105 12.25 9.83 -31.89
CA ILE A 105 12.89 10.93 -32.65
C ILE A 105 11.82 11.88 -33.24
N GLU A 106 10.72 11.32 -33.73
CA GLU A 106 9.55 12.04 -34.24
C GLU A 106 8.51 12.36 -33.15
N PHE A 107 8.96 12.66 -31.92
CA PHE A 107 8.06 13.06 -30.85
C PHE A 107 7.22 14.28 -31.22
N ASN A 108 6.03 14.42 -30.63
CA ASN A 108 5.13 15.54 -30.91
C ASN A 108 5.50 16.76 -30.07
N HIS A 109 5.55 16.57 -28.74
CA HIS A 109 5.81 17.63 -27.77
C HIS A 109 6.24 17.06 -26.42
N ILE A 110 6.79 17.93 -25.59
CA ILE A 110 6.93 17.71 -24.15
C ILE A 110 5.97 18.64 -23.40
N ASP A 111 5.49 18.17 -22.26
CA ASP A 111 4.49 18.87 -21.45
C ASP A 111 4.86 18.79 -19.98
N ARG A 112 4.34 19.74 -19.18
CA ARG A 112 4.49 19.71 -17.73
C ARG A 112 3.82 18.46 -17.18
N PRO A 113 4.45 17.81 -16.19
CA PRO A 113 3.80 16.74 -15.47
C PRO A 113 2.67 17.33 -14.63
N LYS A 114 1.65 16.52 -14.32
CA LYS A 114 0.53 16.96 -13.48
C LYS A 114 1.02 17.38 -12.10
N ASP A 115 0.28 18.28 -11.45
CA ASP A 115 0.48 18.55 -10.03
C ASP A 115 0.18 17.29 -9.22
N ILE A 116 0.91 17.13 -8.12
CA ILE A 116 0.68 16.03 -7.18
C ILE A 116 -0.72 16.20 -6.57
N PRO A 117 -1.58 15.16 -6.57
CA PRO A 117 -2.91 15.22 -5.98
C PRO A 117 -2.83 15.15 -4.45
N ILE A 118 -2.45 16.28 -3.83
CA ILE A 118 -2.20 16.37 -2.39
C ILE A 118 -3.41 15.97 -1.54
N GLY A 119 -4.64 16.24 -1.97
CA GLY A 119 -5.86 15.84 -1.26
C GLY A 119 -5.97 14.33 -1.10
N ALA A 120 -5.90 13.60 -2.22
CA ALA A 120 -5.93 12.14 -2.24
C ALA A 120 -4.77 11.52 -1.44
N LEU A 121 -3.56 12.05 -1.59
CA LEU A 121 -2.41 11.56 -0.82
C LEU A 121 -2.55 11.80 0.69
N LYS A 122 -3.14 12.92 1.12
CA LYS A 122 -3.44 13.14 2.54
C LYS A 122 -4.42 12.09 3.07
N LYS A 123 -5.46 11.74 2.29
CA LYS A 123 -6.42 10.69 2.66
C LYS A 123 -5.73 9.33 2.79
N LEU A 124 -4.88 8.97 1.82
CA LEU A 124 -4.06 7.75 1.86
C LEU A 124 -3.17 7.71 3.11
N PHE A 125 -2.46 8.80 3.40
CA PHE A 125 -1.60 8.90 4.58
C PHE A 125 -2.41 8.74 5.87
N GLY A 126 -3.57 9.39 5.98
CA GLY A 126 -4.47 9.23 7.13
C GLY A 126 -4.93 7.79 7.32
N MET A 127 -5.33 7.11 6.24
CA MET A 127 -5.73 5.69 6.26
C MET A 127 -4.57 4.79 6.72
N LEU A 128 -3.34 5.07 6.27
CA LEU A 128 -2.12 4.39 6.70
C LEU A 128 -1.66 4.81 8.12
N LYS A 129 -2.41 5.67 8.83
CA LYS A 129 -2.04 6.29 10.11
C LYS A 129 -0.65 6.96 10.08
N LEU A 130 -0.30 7.57 8.95
CA LEU A 130 0.85 8.45 8.77
C LEU A 130 0.41 9.91 8.88
N ALA A 131 1.30 10.80 9.32
CA ALA A 131 0.99 12.21 9.44
C ALA A 131 0.79 12.85 8.05
N PRO A 132 -0.40 13.38 7.71
CA PRO A 132 -0.67 13.91 6.37
C PRO A 132 0.21 15.12 5.99
N GLY A 133 0.78 15.82 6.98
CA GLY A 133 1.71 16.94 6.74
C GLY A 133 3.01 16.52 6.04
N MET A 134 3.42 15.25 6.18
CA MET A 134 4.70 14.75 5.63
C MET A 134 4.75 14.79 4.10
N ILE A 135 3.61 14.58 3.43
CA ILE A 135 3.54 14.56 1.96
C ILE A 135 3.37 15.96 1.35
N VAL A 136 2.87 16.91 2.13
CA VAL A 136 2.65 18.30 1.69
C VAL A 136 3.97 19.03 1.52
N ASN A 137 4.86 18.94 2.51
CA ASN A 137 6.13 19.63 2.51
C ASN A 137 7.10 18.96 1.52
N ALA A 138 7.59 19.73 0.54
CA ALA A 138 8.52 19.24 -0.47
C ALA A 138 9.81 18.67 0.13
N ASN A 139 10.32 19.25 1.22
CA ASN A 139 11.56 18.82 1.87
C ASN A 139 11.42 17.45 2.57
N THR A 140 10.22 17.07 2.97
CA THR A 140 9.96 15.78 3.65
C THR A 140 9.36 14.74 2.72
N ARG A 141 8.99 15.11 1.49
CA ARG A 141 8.18 14.29 0.60
C ARG A 141 8.85 12.97 0.22
N GLU A 142 10.16 12.98 0.04
CA GLU A 142 10.92 11.76 -0.26
C GLU A 142 10.83 10.75 0.90
N SER A 143 11.17 11.20 2.11
CA SER A 143 11.02 10.36 3.32
C SER A 143 9.57 9.92 3.55
N ALA A 144 8.60 10.76 3.21
CA ALA A 144 7.18 10.45 3.30
C ALA A 144 6.79 9.29 2.36
N VAL A 145 7.33 9.26 1.14
CA VAL A 145 7.14 8.14 0.21
C VAL A 145 7.75 6.86 0.77
N SER A 146 8.97 6.92 1.32
CA SER A 146 9.59 5.75 1.96
C SER A 146 8.73 5.21 3.12
N SER A 147 8.25 6.08 4.02
CA SER A 147 7.35 5.69 5.11
C SER A 147 6.02 5.13 4.61
N MET A 148 5.47 5.69 3.53
CA MET A 148 4.26 5.18 2.88
C MET A 148 4.44 3.75 2.39
N LEU A 149 5.54 3.45 1.69
CA LEU A 149 5.83 2.11 1.18
C LEU A 149 5.99 1.07 2.31
N VAL A 150 6.72 1.43 3.38
CA VAL A 150 6.85 0.57 4.57
C VAL A 150 5.47 0.25 5.14
N ARG A 151 4.64 1.27 5.31
CA ARG A 151 3.30 1.11 5.88
C ARG A 151 2.35 0.32 4.98
N ILE A 152 2.52 0.43 3.66
CA ILE A 152 1.83 -0.39 2.67
C ILE A 152 2.21 -1.87 2.87
N ASP A 153 3.50 -2.18 2.97
CA ASP A 153 3.97 -3.56 3.16
C ASP A 153 3.49 -4.17 4.48
N GLU A 154 3.51 -3.40 5.58
CA GLU A 154 2.96 -3.82 6.87
C GLU A 154 1.47 -4.16 6.78
N ASN A 155 0.68 -3.33 6.08
CA ASN A 155 -0.76 -3.58 5.92
C ASN A 155 -1.03 -4.77 4.98
N ILE A 156 -0.20 -5.00 3.96
CA ILE A 156 -0.31 -6.19 3.11
C ILE A 156 -0.03 -7.46 3.90
N ASP A 157 1.04 -7.49 4.70
CA ASP A 157 1.34 -8.63 5.57
C ASP A 157 0.20 -8.88 6.57
N ARG A 158 -0.34 -7.80 7.15
CA ARG A 158 -1.51 -7.87 8.04
C ARG A 158 -2.75 -8.44 7.33
N ALA A 159 -3.03 -7.99 6.11
CA ALA A 159 -4.14 -8.49 5.29
C ALA A 159 -3.97 -9.99 4.98
N LEU A 160 -2.76 -10.43 4.61
CA LEU A 160 -2.45 -11.84 4.35
C LEU A 160 -2.64 -12.71 5.61
N LYS A 161 -2.20 -12.23 6.78
CA LYS A 161 -2.42 -12.91 8.06
C LYS A 161 -3.90 -13.02 8.40
N ALA A 162 -4.68 -11.97 8.16
CA ALA A 162 -6.13 -11.98 8.37
C ALA A 162 -6.81 -12.99 7.43
N LEU A 163 -6.49 -12.97 6.13
CA LEU A 163 -7.02 -13.93 5.15
C LEU A 163 -6.67 -15.38 5.50
N ASN A 164 -5.42 -15.64 5.93
CA ASN A 164 -5.01 -16.97 6.35
C ASN A 164 -5.80 -17.47 7.57
N PHE A 165 -6.01 -16.59 8.56
CA PHE A 165 -6.84 -16.90 9.72
C PHE A 165 -8.29 -17.21 9.32
N LEU A 166 -8.90 -16.38 8.46
CA LEU A 166 -10.27 -16.56 7.96
C LEU A 166 -10.46 -17.82 7.08
N ASN A 167 -9.39 -18.35 6.50
CA ASN A 167 -9.41 -19.61 5.76
C ASN A 167 -9.27 -20.85 6.66
N GLY A 168 -8.84 -20.66 7.91
CA GLY A 168 -8.73 -21.73 8.90
C GLY A 168 -9.99 -21.89 9.75
N ASP A 169 -9.82 -22.61 10.86
CA ASP A 169 -10.84 -22.65 11.91
C ASP A 169 -10.81 -21.35 12.71
N ILE A 170 -11.83 -20.52 12.54
CA ILE A 170 -12.01 -19.27 13.30
C ILE A 170 -12.87 -19.46 14.56
N SER A 171 -13.27 -20.69 14.89
CA SER A 171 -14.09 -20.95 16.06
C SER A 171 -13.31 -20.68 17.34
N VAL A 172 -13.96 -20.09 18.35
CA VAL A 172 -13.39 -19.90 19.68
C VAL A 172 -14.18 -20.77 20.65
N TRP A 173 -13.47 -21.68 21.32
CA TRP A 173 -14.07 -22.68 22.22
C TRP A 173 -15.22 -23.50 21.58
N GLY A 174 -15.04 -23.89 20.31
CA GLY A 174 -16.03 -24.67 19.55
C GLY A 174 -17.25 -23.88 19.08
N LYS A 175 -17.27 -22.55 19.27
CA LYS A 175 -18.32 -21.65 18.77
C LYS A 175 -17.82 -20.84 17.58
N PRO A 176 -18.60 -20.71 16.49
CA PRO A 176 -18.23 -19.82 15.40
C PRO A 176 -18.08 -18.38 15.91
N SER A 177 -16.95 -17.74 15.62
CA SER A 177 -16.72 -16.34 16.02
C SER A 177 -17.43 -15.35 15.12
N ILE A 178 -17.63 -15.72 13.85
CA ILE A 178 -18.29 -14.91 12.81
C ILE A 178 -19.15 -15.85 11.97
N GLU A 179 -20.32 -15.38 11.52
CA GLU A 179 -21.19 -16.13 10.62
C GLU A 179 -20.55 -16.32 9.23
N SER A 180 -20.75 -17.47 8.59
CA SER A 180 -20.01 -17.85 7.39
C SER A 180 -20.17 -16.89 6.20
N TYR A 181 -21.33 -16.25 6.01
CA TYR A 181 -21.52 -15.26 4.94
C TYR A 181 -20.78 -13.95 5.22
N VAL A 182 -20.66 -13.57 6.50
CA VAL A 182 -19.89 -12.40 6.93
C VAL A 182 -18.39 -12.66 6.73
N VAL A 183 -17.93 -13.89 6.99
CA VAL A 183 -16.54 -14.30 6.73
C VAL A 183 -16.16 -14.12 5.25
N GLU A 184 -17.02 -14.50 4.31
CA GLU A 184 -16.69 -14.33 2.89
C GLU A 184 -16.64 -12.84 2.50
N ASN A 185 -17.58 -12.03 3.00
CA ASN A 185 -17.51 -10.58 2.82
C ASN A 185 -16.21 -9.96 3.36
N TYR A 186 -15.74 -10.43 4.54
CA TYR A 186 -14.47 -9.97 5.11
C TYR A 186 -13.31 -10.33 4.20
N LYS A 187 -13.30 -11.56 3.66
CA LYS A 187 -12.25 -12.00 2.76
C LYS A 187 -12.20 -11.16 1.48
N ASP A 188 -13.35 -10.88 0.88
CA ASP A 188 -13.41 -10.12 -0.36
C ASP A 188 -12.92 -8.68 -0.16
N GLU A 189 -13.41 -7.99 0.87
CA GLU A 189 -13.00 -6.61 1.20
C GLU A 189 -11.50 -6.53 1.54
N ILE A 190 -10.97 -7.51 2.29
CA ILE A 190 -9.54 -7.56 2.63
C ILE A 190 -8.68 -7.86 1.39
N ARG A 191 -9.13 -8.73 0.48
CA ARG A 191 -8.43 -9.01 -0.80
C ARG A 191 -8.39 -7.75 -1.66
N GLU A 192 -9.52 -7.09 -1.84
CA GLU A 192 -9.60 -5.84 -2.63
C GLU A 192 -8.69 -4.75 -2.04
N PHE A 193 -8.66 -4.61 -0.71
CA PHE A 193 -7.77 -3.68 -0.04
C PHE A 193 -6.29 -4.02 -0.26
N LYS A 194 -5.91 -5.29 -0.13
CA LYS A 194 -4.53 -5.75 -0.41
C LYS A 194 -4.13 -5.44 -1.85
N ASP A 195 -4.99 -5.75 -2.82
CA ASP A 195 -4.68 -5.52 -4.25
C ASP A 195 -4.58 -4.03 -4.58
N PHE A 196 -5.40 -3.20 -3.93
CA PHE A 196 -5.23 -1.75 -3.96
C PHE A 196 -3.88 -1.30 -3.40
N LEU A 197 -3.46 -1.80 -2.23
CA LEU A 197 -2.16 -1.48 -1.66
C LEU A 197 -1.00 -1.89 -2.58
N ASP A 198 -1.07 -3.08 -3.18
CA ASP A 198 -0.07 -3.53 -4.16
C ASP A 198 -0.02 -2.62 -5.39
N SER A 199 -1.18 -2.15 -5.88
CA SER A 199 -1.23 -1.24 -7.02
C SER A 199 -0.60 0.13 -6.75
N ILE A 200 -0.55 0.56 -5.48
CA ILE A 200 0.05 1.85 -5.08
C ILE A 200 1.58 1.76 -5.00
N LYS A 201 2.17 0.56 -4.88
CA LYS A 201 3.63 0.40 -4.78
C LYS A 201 4.41 0.97 -5.97
N ILE A 202 3.77 1.15 -7.12
CA ILE A 202 4.38 1.81 -8.27
C ILE A 202 4.80 3.26 -7.95
N TYR A 203 4.11 3.93 -7.02
CA TYR A 203 4.36 5.32 -6.61
C TYR A 203 5.51 5.42 -5.59
N ASN A 204 6.67 4.91 -5.96
CA ASN A 204 7.81 4.72 -5.07
C ASN A 204 8.83 5.87 -5.05
N ASN A 205 8.52 7.00 -5.69
CA ASN A 205 9.29 8.23 -5.58
C ASN A 205 8.37 9.45 -5.75
N THR A 206 8.89 10.64 -5.47
CA THR A 206 8.13 11.90 -5.53
C THR A 206 7.60 12.22 -6.93
N ALA A 207 8.36 11.86 -7.95
CA ALA A 207 8.03 12.06 -9.35
C ALA A 207 6.76 11.29 -9.77
N LYS A 208 6.68 10.01 -9.39
CA LYS A 208 5.55 9.14 -9.75
C LYS A 208 4.25 9.53 -9.05
N LEU A 209 4.31 10.20 -7.89
CA LEU A 209 3.11 10.69 -7.20
C LEU A 209 2.28 11.67 -8.05
N LYS A 210 2.90 12.36 -9.02
CA LYS A 210 2.18 13.23 -9.97
C LYS A 210 1.13 12.47 -10.79
N ASN A 211 1.30 11.15 -10.92
CA ASN A 211 0.40 10.25 -11.64
C ASN A 211 -0.45 9.40 -10.68
N PHE A 212 -0.54 9.77 -9.41
CA PHE A 212 -1.42 9.11 -8.46
C PHE A 212 -2.87 9.23 -8.94
N ARG A 213 -3.47 8.10 -9.30
CA ARG A 213 -4.74 8.05 -10.04
C ARG A 213 -5.98 7.95 -9.15
N TYR A 214 -5.80 7.58 -7.88
CA TYR A 214 -6.91 7.32 -6.97
C TYR A 214 -7.45 8.63 -6.39
N SER A 215 -8.77 8.75 -6.36
CA SER A 215 -9.51 9.83 -5.71
C SER A 215 -9.62 9.63 -4.20
N GLU A 216 -10.04 10.68 -3.48
CA GLU A 216 -10.30 10.60 -2.04
C GLU A 216 -11.41 9.58 -1.71
N ASP A 217 -12.47 9.53 -2.53
CA ASP A 217 -13.59 8.60 -2.37
C ASP A 217 -13.15 7.14 -2.59
N GLU A 218 -12.32 6.90 -3.61
CA GLU A 218 -11.76 5.57 -3.87
C GLU A 218 -10.84 5.08 -2.75
N ILE A 219 -10.23 5.99 -1.98
CA ILE A 219 -9.42 5.63 -0.82
C ILE A 219 -10.31 5.39 0.40
N GLU A 220 -11.33 6.22 0.58
CA GLU A 220 -12.27 6.14 1.70
C GLU A 220 -13.04 4.83 1.76
N LYS A 221 -13.37 4.24 0.60
CA LYS A 221 -14.08 2.96 0.53
C LYS A 221 -13.36 1.81 1.25
N TYR A 222 -12.04 1.88 1.42
CA TYR A 222 -11.25 0.83 2.08
C TYR A 222 -11.27 0.91 3.62
N GLY A 223 -12.00 1.86 4.21
CA GLY A 223 -12.16 1.96 5.66
C GLY A 223 -12.82 0.72 6.29
N SER A 224 -13.75 0.06 5.58
CA SER A 224 -14.38 -1.21 5.99
C SER A 224 -13.35 -2.31 6.18
N ALA A 225 -12.48 -2.53 5.19
CA ALA A 225 -11.45 -3.56 5.22
C ALA A 225 -10.50 -3.41 6.42
N LEU A 226 -10.10 -2.17 6.75
CA LEU A 226 -9.29 -1.89 7.94
C LEU A 226 -10.02 -2.28 9.23
N LYS A 227 -11.31 -1.96 9.36
CA LYS A 227 -12.12 -2.36 10.50
C LYS A 227 -12.22 -3.88 10.61
N PHE A 228 -12.47 -4.58 9.50
CA PHE A 228 -12.53 -6.03 9.47
C PHE A 228 -11.21 -6.68 9.87
N MET A 229 -10.08 -6.12 9.43
CA MET A 229 -8.76 -6.57 9.87
C MET A 229 -8.54 -6.35 11.38
N ASP A 230 -8.99 -5.23 11.94
CA ASP A 230 -8.95 -4.98 13.39
C ASP A 230 -9.77 -6.02 14.18
N GLU A 231 -10.97 -6.34 13.71
CA GLU A 231 -11.82 -7.37 14.33
C GLU A 231 -11.22 -8.78 14.24
N VAL A 232 -10.66 -9.14 13.08
CA VAL A 232 -9.96 -10.42 12.90
C VAL A 232 -8.76 -10.55 13.83
N ASP A 233 -7.98 -9.48 14.00
CA ASP A 233 -6.85 -9.48 14.92
C ASP A 233 -7.32 -9.68 16.38
N LYS A 234 -8.42 -9.04 16.81
CA LYS A 234 -9.01 -9.24 18.15
C LYS A 234 -9.44 -10.69 18.38
N ILE A 235 -10.14 -11.30 17.42
CA ILE A 235 -10.58 -12.70 17.52
C ILE A 235 -9.38 -13.64 17.55
N ARG A 236 -8.39 -13.44 16.68
CA ARG A 236 -7.17 -14.24 16.65
C ARG A 236 -6.43 -14.17 17.98
N ASP A 237 -6.29 -12.97 18.54
CA ASP A 237 -5.62 -12.74 19.81
C ASP A 237 -6.36 -13.41 20.97
N LEU A 238 -7.68 -13.21 21.08
CA LEU A 238 -8.56 -13.90 22.03
C LEU A 238 -8.39 -15.42 21.94
N LYS A 239 -8.54 -16.00 20.73
CA LYS A 239 -8.40 -17.45 20.49
C LYS A 239 -7.06 -17.93 21.03
N SER A 240 -5.96 -17.31 20.61
CA SER A 240 -4.61 -17.73 20.97
C SER A 240 -4.34 -17.70 22.47
N LYS A 241 -4.87 -16.67 23.18
CA LYS A 241 -4.63 -16.46 24.61
C LYS A 241 -5.43 -17.41 25.50
N ILE A 242 -6.60 -17.89 25.06
CA ILE A 242 -7.47 -18.75 25.87
C ILE A 242 -7.42 -20.25 25.49
N GLU A 243 -6.87 -20.58 24.31
CA GLU A 243 -6.89 -21.93 23.72
C GLU A 243 -6.48 -23.05 24.69
N ALA A 244 -5.40 -22.83 25.44
CA ALA A 244 -4.87 -23.83 26.38
C ALA A 244 -5.85 -24.16 27.52
N ASN A 245 -6.66 -23.18 27.95
CA ASN A 245 -7.67 -23.39 28.99
C ASN A 245 -8.96 -23.94 28.41
N THR A 246 -9.44 -23.42 27.28
CA THR A 246 -10.67 -23.89 26.62
C THR A 246 -10.54 -25.34 26.14
N SER A 247 -9.38 -25.74 25.62
CA SER A 247 -9.09 -27.12 25.25
C SER A 247 -9.16 -28.07 26.47
N TYR A 248 -8.56 -27.67 27.60
CA TYR A 248 -8.61 -28.47 28.83
C TYR A 248 -10.03 -28.58 29.38
N LEU A 249 -10.77 -27.46 29.45
CA LEU A 249 -12.13 -27.42 29.96
C LEU A 249 -13.08 -28.26 29.10
N SER A 250 -12.91 -28.24 27.77
CA SER A 250 -13.67 -29.10 26.86
C SER A 250 -13.46 -30.59 27.12
N SER A 251 -12.22 -31.01 27.40
CA SER A 251 -11.94 -32.40 27.80
C SER A 251 -12.50 -32.73 29.19
N ALA A 252 -12.41 -31.79 30.13
CA ALA A 252 -12.90 -31.95 31.49
C ALA A 252 -14.44 -32.12 31.56
N GLU A 253 -15.18 -31.37 30.75
CA GLU A 253 -16.66 -31.45 30.65
C GLU A 253 -17.17 -32.83 30.21
N ILE A 254 -16.38 -33.58 29.44
CA ILE A 254 -16.73 -34.94 29.00
C ILE A 254 -16.62 -35.92 30.18
N ILE A 255 -15.68 -35.70 31.08
CA ILE A 255 -15.31 -36.64 32.15
C ILE A 255 -16.15 -36.43 33.41
N LEU A 256 -16.26 -35.18 33.88
CA LEU A 256 -16.90 -34.87 35.17
C LEU A 256 -18.41 -34.73 35.01
N LYS A 257 -19.20 -35.39 35.86
CA LYS A 257 -20.67 -35.33 35.88
C LYS A 257 -21.22 -34.42 36.99
N ASP A 258 -20.49 -33.40 37.38
CA ASP A 258 -20.94 -32.42 38.37
C ASP A 258 -21.72 -31.27 37.69
N GLU A 259 -22.99 -31.13 38.03
CA GLU A 259 -23.89 -30.15 37.42
C GLU A 259 -23.55 -28.71 37.82
N ASN A 260 -23.02 -28.47 39.03
CA ASN A 260 -22.68 -27.12 39.50
C ASN A 260 -21.45 -26.57 38.76
N TRP A 261 -20.41 -27.39 38.59
CA TRP A 261 -19.22 -27.01 37.85
C TRP A 261 -19.55 -26.83 36.36
N LYS A 262 -20.35 -27.72 35.76
CA LYS A 262 -20.84 -27.56 34.38
C LYS A 262 -21.63 -26.26 34.20
N ALA A 263 -22.48 -25.90 35.16
CA ALA A 263 -23.22 -24.63 35.12
C ALA A 263 -22.28 -23.41 35.09
N LYS A 264 -21.18 -23.43 35.86
CA LYS A 264 -20.15 -22.37 35.81
C LYS A 264 -19.46 -22.30 34.45
N VAL A 265 -19.05 -23.45 33.90
CA VAL A 265 -18.42 -23.50 32.56
C VAL A 265 -19.38 -22.97 31.48
N ASN A 266 -20.66 -23.35 31.57
CA ASN A 266 -21.69 -22.84 30.66
C ASN A 266 -21.91 -21.32 30.80
N ALA A 267 -21.80 -20.77 32.00
CA ALA A 267 -21.85 -19.31 32.21
C ALA A 267 -20.71 -18.59 31.48
N SER A 268 -19.47 -19.10 31.58
CA SER A 268 -18.33 -18.53 30.85
C SER A 268 -18.47 -18.68 29.33
N LYS A 269 -19.08 -19.77 28.84
CA LYS A 269 -19.42 -19.93 27.41
C LYS A 269 -20.42 -18.88 26.93
N ILE A 270 -21.46 -18.59 27.74
CA ILE A 270 -22.44 -17.53 27.42
C ILE A 270 -21.78 -16.14 27.43
N GLU A 271 -20.86 -15.87 28.37
CA GLU A 271 -20.08 -14.63 28.35
C GLU A 271 -19.23 -14.50 27.08
N LEU A 272 -18.55 -15.58 26.69
CA LEU A 272 -17.78 -15.61 25.44
C LEU A 272 -18.67 -15.35 24.22
N GLU A 273 -19.83 -16.01 24.11
CA GLU A 273 -20.77 -15.80 23.01
C GLU A 273 -21.22 -14.34 22.94
N LYS A 274 -21.53 -13.71 24.09
CA LYS A 274 -21.88 -12.28 24.16
C LYS A 274 -20.71 -11.37 23.76
N ALA A 275 -19.48 -11.75 24.07
CA ALA A 275 -18.31 -10.98 23.64
C ALA A 275 -18.09 -11.11 22.13
N LEU A 276 -18.32 -12.29 21.54
CA LEU A 276 -18.18 -12.51 20.09
C LEU A 276 -19.25 -11.78 19.28
N THR A 277 -20.45 -11.52 19.82
CA THR A 277 -21.45 -10.67 19.15
C THR A 277 -21.13 -9.18 19.20
N ASN A 278 -20.20 -8.76 20.06
CA ASN A 278 -19.70 -7.39 20.13
C ASN A 278 -18.17 -7.40 20.20
N ILE A 279 -17.54 -7.69 19.06
CA ILE A 279 -16.08 -7.81 18.94
C ILE A 279 -15.35 -6.57 19.46
N ASP A 280 -15.98 -5.39 19.39
CA ASP A 280 -15.38 -4.16 19.91
C ASP A 280 -15.17 -4.16 21.43
N ALA A 281 -15.92 -4.95 22.19
CA ALA A 281 -15.73 -5.15 23.62
C ALA A 281 -14.60 -6.13 23.98
N ILE A 282 -14.00 -6.81 22.99
CA ILE A 282 -12.86 -7.70 23.21
C ILE A 282 -11.58 -6.87 23.20
N ASP A 283 -11.15 -6.44 24.39
CA ASP A 283 -9.88 -5.76 24.62
C ASP A 283 -8.92 -6.61 25.48
N ASP A 284 -7.71 -6.10 25.71
CA ASP A 284 -6.69 -6.79 26.50
C ASP A 284 -7.13 -7.06 27.94
N GLU A 285 -7.96 -6.19 28.52
CA GLU A 285 -8.48 -6.36 29.87
C GLU A 285 -9.50 -7.49 29.94
N PHE A 286 -10.44 -7.53 29.00
CA PHE A 286 -11.40 -8.61 28.83
C PHE A 286 -10.66 -9.94 28.69
N ILE A 287 -9.71 -10.05 27.74
CA ILE A 287 -8.99 -11.30 27.47
C ILE A 287 -8.24 -11.76 28.73
N ARG A 288 -7.55 -10.84 29.42
CA ARG A 288 -6.83 -11.15 30.67
C ARG A 288 -7.77 -11.65 31.75
N ARG A 289 -8.86 -10.93 32.02
CA ARG A 289 -9.85 -11.29 33.05
C ARG A 289 -10.47 -12.65 32.74
N PHE A 290 -10.93 -12.83 31.51
CA PHE A 290 -11.59 -14.05 31.06
C PHE A 290 -10.64 -15.26 31.15
N ASN A 291 -9.38 -15.11 30.75
CA ASN A 291 -8.40 -16.19 30.87
C ASN A 291 -8.08 -16.57 32.33
N ILE A 292 -8.11 -15.61 33.27
CA ILE A 292 -7.97 -15.88 34.71
C ILE A 292 -9.17 -16.69 35.22
N GLU A 293 -10.38 -16.32 34.80
CA GLU A 293 -11.60 -17.06 35.14
C GLU A 293 -11.55 -18.52 34.66
N LEU A 294 -11.19 -18.73 33.38
CA LEU A 294 -11.03 -20.08 32.82
C LEU A 294 -9.96 -20.89 33.57
N SER A 295 -8.87 -20.24 33.99
CA SER A 295 -7.84 -20.87 34.82
C SER A 295 -8.37 -21.27 36.20
N GLY A 296 -9.26 -20.47 36.78
CA GLY A 296 -9.99 -20.78 38.01
C GLY A 296 -10.85 -22.04 37.86
N LEU A 297 -11.67 -22.11 36.82
CA LEU A 297 -12.53 -23.28 36.53
C LEU A 297 -11.72 -24.56 36.33
N LYS A 298 -10.56 -24.45 35.66
CA LYS A 298 -9.60 -25.54 35.49
C LYS A 298 -9.06 -26.04 36.83
N ASN A 299 -8.75 -25.14 37.76
CA ASN A 299 -8.25 -25.51 39.08
C ASN A 299 -9.34 -26.11 39.97
N ASP A 300 -10.58 -25.62 39.88
CA ASP A 300 -11.74 -26.21 40.55
C ASP A 300 -11.96 -27.66 40.09
N TYR A 301 -11.93 -27.90 38.77
CA TYR A 301 -12.00 -29.25 38.22
C TYR A 301 -10.92 -30.18 38.78
N LYS A 302 -9.67 -29.72 38.83
CA LYS A 302 -8.55 -30.53 39.36
C LYS A 302 -8.79 -30.97 40.80
N LYS A 303 -9.30 -30.07 41.65
CA LYS A 303 -9.61 -30.39 43.05
C LYS A 303 -10.72 -31.45 43.13
N MET A 304 -11.82 -31.26 42.41
CA MET A 304 -12.95 -32.19 42.40
C MET A 304 -12.54 -33.57 41.85
N TYR A 305 -11.75 -33.59 40.77
CA TYR A 305 -11.24 -34.84 40.20
C TYR A 305 -10.36 -35.61 41.19
N MET A 306 -9.48 -34.91 41.92
CA MET A 306 -8.65 -35.51 42.96
C MET A 306 -9.48 -36.04 44.14
N GLU A 307 -10.56 -35.35 44.54
CA GLU A 307 -11.45 -35.81 45.62
C GLU A 307 -12.25 -37.05 45.22
N LEU A 308 -12.68 -37.17 43.97
CA LEU A 308 -13.41 -38.35 43.45
C LEU A 308 -12.53 -39.60 43.27
N HIS A 309 -11.20 -39.43 43.21
CA HIS A 309 -10.23 -40.53 43.03
C HIS A 309 -9.28 -40.69 44.22
N LYS A 310 -9.66 -40.14 45.39
CA LYS A 310 -9.09 -40.51 46.69
C LYS A 310 -9.74 -41.80 47.18
#